data_AF-A0A1H8VDG7-F1
#
_entry.id   AF-A0A1H8VDG7-F1
#
_cell.length_a   1.000
_cell.length_b   1.000
_cell.length_c   1.000
_cell.angle_alpha   90.00
_cell.angle_beta   90.00
_cell.angle_gamma   90.00
#
_symmetry.space_group_name_H-M   'P 1'
#
loop_
_entity.id
_entity.type
_entity.pdbx_description
1 polymer ?
#
loop_
_entity_poly.entity_id
_entity_poly.type
_entity_poly.pdbx_seq_one_letter_code
_entity_poly.pdbx_strand_id
1 'polypeptide(L)'
;MDYVCDVPGGKIWFRIETEAEAIRESALMGHAVEKHFRQAQSRAEASYVPPAGGPFVEERIGLKGHLVRTMPRFFTLRDAEGNGLATAMVPAGAGCPIVVGIGNADPYVAHEEAIRGLGTHLGIPLERSRCYPYGR
;
A
#
# COMPACT_ATOMS: atom_id res chain seq x y z
N MET A 1 9.05 -7.35 -4.58
CA MET A 1 8.11 -6.24 -4.76
C MET A 1 7.68 -6.31 -6.21
N ASP A 2 6.42 -6.00 -6.52
CA ASP A 2 5.92 -6.05 -7.89
C ASP A 2 5.93 -4.66 -8.53
N TYR A 3 6.35 -4.57 -9.78
CA TYR A 3 6.27 -3.32 -10.55
C TYR A 3 4.80 -2.93 -10.78
N VAL A 4 4.50 -1.63 -10.67
CA VAL A 4 3.16 -1.08 -10.90
C VAL A 4 3.12 -0.17 -12.12
N CYS A 5 3.88 0.92 -12.09
CA CYS A 5 3.96 1.87 -13.20
C CYS A 5 5.19 2.78 -13.09
N ASP A 6 5.67 3.24 -14.24
CA ASP A 6 6.61 4.34 -14.35
C ASP A 6 5.86 5.67 -14.29
N VAL A 7 6.49 6.68 -13.67
CA VAL A 7 5.97 8.04 -13.57
C VAL A 7 7.05 9.07 -13.93
N PRO A 8 6.68 10.32 -14.27
CA PRO A 8 7.63 11.33 -14.69
C PRO A 8 8.81 11.51 -13.71
N GLY A 9 9.98 11.83 -14.27
CA GLY A 9 11.22 11.97 -13.51
C GLY A 9 11.96 10.67 -13.22
N GLY A 10 11.69 9.60 -14.00
CA GLY A 10 12.39 8.32 -13.90
C GLY A 10 12.10 7.56 -12.60
N LYS A 11 10.95 7.84 -11.99
CA LYS A 11 10.53 7.22 -10.73
C LYS A 11 9.56 6.08 -11.01
N ILE A 12 9.56 5.08 -10.14
CA ILE A 12 8.81 3.85 -10.35
C ILE A 12 8.03 3.52 -9.08
N TRP A 13 6.75 3.16 -9.25
CA TRP A 13 5.95 2.61 -8.18
C TRP A 13 6.06 1.10 -8.13
N PHE A 14 6.30 0.59 -6.93
CA PHE A 14 6.28 -0.83 -6.63
C PHE A 14 5.22 -1.14 -5.58
N ARG A 15 4.64 -2.32 -5.68
CA ARG A 15 3.70 -2.86 -4.69
C ARG A 15 4.43 -3.73 -3.68
N ILE A 16 4.06 -3.56 -2.42
CA ILE A 16 4.54 -4.33 -1.27
C ILE A 16 3.52 -5.44 -1.01
N GLU A 17 3.93 -6.69 -1.23
CA GLU A 17 3.04 -7.85 -1.16
C GLU A 17 3.28 -8.70 0.09
N THR A 18 4.43 -8.54 0.73
CA THR A 18 4.83 -9.37 1.87
C THR A 18 5.21 -8.54 3.09
N GLU A 19 5.02 -9.13 4.27
CA GLU A 19 5.46 -8.54 5.53
C GLU A 19 6.98 -8.27 5.52
N ALA A 20 7.78 -9.16 4.94
CA ALA A 20 9.23 -8.99 4.84
C ALA A 20 9.62 -7.76 4.00
N GLU A 21 8.86 -7.45 2.95
CA GLU A 21 9.03 -6.22 2.17
C GLU A 21 8.60 -5.00 2.96
N ALA A 22 7.50 -5.09 3.70
CA ALA A 22 7.03 -3.99 4.54
C ALA A 22 8.06 -3.66 5.65
N ILE A 23 8.71 -4.67 6.24
CA ILE A 23 9.79 -4.46 7.23
C ILE A 23 10.97 -3.72 6.61
N ARG A 24 11.43 -4.16 5.43
CA ARG A 24 12.50 -3.47 4.70
C ARG A 24 12.11 -2.04 4.36
N GLU A 25 10.85 -1.83 3.98
CA GLU A 25 10.34 -0.49 3.67
C GLU A 25 10.31 0.41 4.89
N SER A 26 9.86 -0.07 6.04
CA SER A 26 9.85 0.74 7.25
C SER A 26 11.25 1.17 7.67
N ALA A 27 12.22 0.26 7.55
CA ALA A 27 13.62 0.55 7.86
C ALA A 27 14.21 1.62 6.91
N LEU A 28 13.89 1.51 5.61
CA LEU A 28 14.37 2.46 4.61
C LEU A 28 13.71 3.85 4.76
N MET A 29 12.39 3.87 4.96
CA MET A 29 11.61 5.11 4.96
C MET A 29 11.54 5.78 6.34
N GLY A 30 11.96 5.10 7.41
CA GLY A 30 11.88 5.63 8.77
C GLY A 30 10.45 5.83 9.28
N HIS A 31 9.50 5.01 8.82
CA HIS A 31 8.10 5.03 9.26
C HIS A 31 7.51 3.62 9.39
N ALA A 32 6.48 3.44 10.22
CA ALA A 32 6.00 2.11 10.62
C ALA A 32 5.02 1.45 9.62
N VAL A 33 5.40 1.28 8.35
CA VAL A 33 4.49 0.67 7.36
C VAL A 33 4.22 -0.80 7.66
N GLU A 34 5.22 -1.52 8.18
CA GLU A 34 5.11 -2.91 8.65
C GLU A 34 3.99 -3.10 9.70
N LYS A 35 3.82 -2.11 10.58
CA LYS A 35 2.81 -2.16 11.64
C LYS A 35 1.43 -2.10 11.02
N HIS A 36 1.23 -1.22 10.05
CA HIS A 36 -0.02 -1.12 9.30
C HIS A 36 -0.28 -2.39 8.48
N PHE A 37 0.75 -2.95 7.84
CA PHE A 37 0.65 -4.19 7.09
C PHE A 37 0.19 -5.36 7.98
N ARG A 38 0.88 -5.59 9.11
CA ARG A 38 0.55 -6.67 10.05
C ARG A 38 -0.84 -6.51 10.67
N GLN A 39 -1.22 -5.28 11.03
CA GLN A 39 -2.56 -4.99 11.55
C GLN A 39 -3.65 -5.26 10.51
N ALA A 40 -3.42 -4.84 9.26
CA ALA A 40 -4.37 -5.08 8.18
C ALA A 40 -4.51 -6.58 7.86
N GLN A 41 -3.40 -7.31 7.84
CA GLN A 41 -3.40 -8.77 7.65
C GLN A 41 -4.19 -9.46 8.76
N SER A 42 -3.86 -9.19 10.03
CA SER A 42 -4.56 -9.79 11.17
C SER A 42 -6.06 -9.48 11.17
N ARG A 43 -6.44 -8.24 10.82
CA ARG A 43 -7.86 -7.85 10.71
C ARG A 43 -8.55 -8.59 9.56
N ALA A 44 -7.90 -8.73 8.41
CA ALA A 44 -8.45 -9.43 7.26
C ALA A 44 -8.62 -10.94 7.57
N GLU A 45 -7.63 -11.57 8.21
CA GLU A 45 -7.71 -12.97 8.66
C GLU A 45 -8.86 -13.17 9.67
N ALA A 46 -8.99 -12.30 10.66
CA ALA A 46 -10.07 -12.38 11.66
C ALA A 46 -11.48 -12.17 11.07
N SER A 47 -11.59 -11.47 9.93
CA SER A 47 -12.87 -11.23 9.25
C SER A 47 -13.29 -12.33 8.28
N TYR A 48 -12.43 -13.32 8.04
CA TYR A 48 -12.74 -14.41 7.11
C TYR A 48 -13.70 -15.41 7.75
N VAL A 49 -14.83 -15.65 7.08
CA VAL A 49 -15.80 -16.68 7.46
C VAL A 49 -15.72 -17.81 6.43
N PRO A 50 -15.18 -18.99 6.80
CA PRO A 50 -15.10 -20.11 5.86
C PRO A 50 -16.51 -20.65 5.52
N PRO A 51 -16.73 -21.16 4.29
CA PRO A 51 -17.98 -21.79 3.92
C PRO A 51 -18.23 -23.04 4.77
N ALA A 52 -19.45 -23.18 5.30
CA ALA A 52 -19.81 -24.29 6.19
C ALA A 52 -19.70 -25.65 5.47
N GLY A 53 -18.89 -26.55 6.01
CA GLY A 53 -18.77 -27.95 5.54
C GLY A 53 -17.86 -28.17 4.32
N GLY A 54 -17.08 -27.17 3.90
CA GLY A 54 -16.08 -27.31 2.83
C GLY A 54 -14.80 -28.03 3.29
N PRO A 55 -14.03 -28.64 2.38
CA PRO A 55 -12.73 -29.22 2.69
C PRO A 55 -11.65 -28.16 2.99
N PHE A 56 -10.71 -28.49 3.86
CA PHE A 56 -9.65 -27.59 4.36
C PHE A 56 -8.81 -26.87 3.28
N VAL A 57 -8.64 -27.49 2.11
CA VAL A 57 -7.93 -26.87 0.98
C VAL A 57 -8.69 -25.68 0.42
N GLU A 58 -10.02 -25.78 0.31
CA GLU A 58 -10.88 -24.68 -0.14
C GLU A 58 -10.90 -23.54 0.89
N GLU A 59 -10.82 -23.87 2.18
CA GLU A 59 -10.69 -22.86 3.24
C GLU A 59 -9.40 -22.04 3.09
N ARG A 60 -8.26 -22.68 2.82
CA ARG A 60 -6.97 -21.97 2.62
C ARG A 60 -6.93 -21.15 1.35
N ILE A 61 -7.52 -21.66 0.25
CA ILE A 61 -7.63 -20.91 -1.01
C ILE A 61 -8.56 -19.71 -0.81
N GLY A 62 -9.69 -19.91 -0.13
CA GLY A 62 -10.64 -18.86 0.22
C GLY A 62 -10.02 -17.78 1.10
N LEU A 63 -9.24 -18.16 2.12
CA LEU A 63 -8.53 -17.21 2.98
C LEU A 63 -7.54 -16.35 2.18
N LYS A 64 -6.74 -16.96 1.29
CA LYS A 64 -5.82 -16.19 0.43
C LYS A 64 -6.57 -15.20 -0.47
N GLY A 65 -7.67 -15.64 -1.09
CA GLY A 65 -8.50 -14.76 -1.91
C GLY A 65 -9.14 -13.63 -1.10
N HIS A 66 -9.57 -13.91 0.13
CA HIS A 66 -10.13 -12.94 1.07
C HIS A 66 -9.11 -11.88 1.47
N LEU A 67 -7.87 -12.29 1.77
CA LEU A 67 -6.78 -11.38 2.11
C LEU A 67 -6.49 -10.41 0.95
N VAL A 68 -6.37 -10.92 -0.28
CA VAL A 68 -6.12 -10.10 -1.48
C VAL A 68 -7.23 -9.06 -1.71
N ARG A 69 -8.48 -9.38 -1.38
CA ARG A 69 -9.62 -8.47 -1.55
C ARG A 69 -9.80 -7.48 -0.41
N THR A 70 -9.41 -7.84 0.80
CA THR A 70 -9.72 -7.09 2.02
C THR A 70 -8.55 -6.21 2.47
N MET A 71 -7.32 -6.65 2.24
CA MET A 71 -6.14 -5.91 2.66
C MET A 71 -5.99 -4.59 1.85
N PRO A 72 -5.61 -3.49 2.51
CA PRO A 72 -5.10 -2.31 1.81
C PRO A 72 -3.91 -2.69 0.93
N ARG A 73 -3.78 -2.00 -0.19
CA ARG A 73 -2.61 -2.12 -1.07
C ARG A 73 -1.56 -1.13 -0.62
N PHE A 74 -0.34 -1.61 -0.49
CA PHE A 74 0.81 -0.82 -0.06
C PHE A 74 1.74 -0.62 -1.25
N PHE A 75 2.19 0.62 -1.44
CA PHE A 75 3.03 1.02 -2.56
C PHE A 75 4.22 1.83 -2.07
N THR A 76 5.35 1.68 -2.74
CA THR A 76 6.55 2.49 -2.52
C THR A 76 7.03 3.10 -3.82
N LEU A 77 7.37 4.38 -3.78
CA LEU A 77 7.94 5.14 -4.88
C LEU A 77 9.45 5.09 -4.77
N ARG A 78 10.11 4.68 -5.85
CA ARG A 78 11.56 4.64 -5.95
C ARG A 78 12.07 5.62 -7.01
N ASP A 79 13.29 6.12 -6.82
CA ASP A 79 14.06 6.73 -7.90
C ASP A 79 14.80 5.67 -8.74
N ALA A 80 15.57 6.13 -9.73
CA ALA A 80 16.35 5.27 -10.61
C ALA A 80 17.50 4.52 -9.90
N GLU A 81 17.92 4.98 -8.72
CA GLU A 81 18.95 4.33 -7.90
C GLU A 81 18.35 3.32 -6.90
N GLY A 82 17.02 3.27 -6.80
CA GLY A 82 16.28 2.40 -5.89
C GLY A 82 16.03 3.00 -4.50
N ASN A 83 16.31 4.29 -4.29
CA ASN A 83 16.03 4.95 -3.02
C ASN A 83 14.52 5.14 -2.84
N GLY A 84 14.03 5.00 -1.62
CA GLY A 84 12.64 5.24 -1.27
C GLY A 84 12.33 6.72 -1.18
N LEU A 85 11.26 7.16 -1.86
CA LEU A 85 10.84 8.56 -1.91
C LEU A 85 9.53 8.79 -1.15
N ALA A 86 8.56 7.91 -1.34
CA ALA A 86 7.25 8.00 -0.69
C ALA A 86 6.60 6.61 -0.58
N THR A 87 5.72 6.46 0.40
CA THR A 87 4.91 5.26 0.61
C THR A 87 3.43 5.63 0.56
N ALA A 88 2.63 4.82 -0.12
CA ALA A 88 1.18 4.98 -0.18
C ALA A 88 0.48 3.71 0.33
N MET A 89 -0.48 3.88 1.23
CA MET A 89 -1.41 2.83 1.66
C MET A 89 -2.81 3.19 1.14
N VAL A 90 -3.33 2.37 0.25
CA VAL A 90 -4.64 2.57 -0.39
C VAL A 90 -5.61 1.50 0.11
N PRO A 91 -6.70 1.85 0.80
CA PRO A 91 -7.68 0.88 1.29
C PRO A 91 -8.37 0.18 0.11
N ALA A 92 -8.76 -1.08 0.29
CA ALA A 92 -9.49 -1.86 -0.73
C ALA A 92 -10.97 -1.44 -0.89
N GLY A 93 -11.48 -0.57 -0.01
CA GLY A 93 -12.85 -0.08 0.01
C GLY A 93 -12.93 1.32 0.62
N ALA A 94 -13.98 1.58 1.40
CA ALA A 94 -14.14 2.87 2.07
C ALA A 94 -12.98 3.16 3.04
N GLY A 95 -12.38 4.33 2.90
CA GLY A 95 -11.31 4.81 3.77
C GLY A 95 -10.47 5.87 3.08
N CYS A 96 -9.76 6.67 3.87
CA CYS A 96 -8.83 7.65 3.34
C CYS A 96 -7.48 6.98 3.01
N PRO A 97 -6.95 7.13 1.79
CA PRO A 97 -5.58 6.74 1.49
C PRO A 97 -4.59 7.48 2.40
N ILE A 98 -3.47 6.84 2.72
CA ILE A 98 -2.37 7.46 3.46
C ILE A 98 -1.19 7.57 2.51
N VAL A 99 -0.60 8.74 2.39
CA VAL A 99 0.60 8.94 1.56
C VAL A 99 1.60 9.73 2.38
N VAL A 100 2.80 9.21 2.57
CA VAL A 100 3.84 9.83 3.41
C VAL A 100 5.21 9.67 2.78
N GLY A 101 6.07 10.67 2.98
CA GLY A 101 7.47 10.61 2.61
C GLY A 101 8.34 9.98 3.70
N ILE A 102 9.65 10.01 3.47
CA ILE A 102 10.66 9.60 4.46
C ILE A 102 10.40 10.32 5.79
N GLY A 103 10.43 9.58 6.91
CA GLY A 103 10.23 10.12 8.25
C GLY A 103 8.84 10.70 8.50
N ASN A 104 7.82 10.27 7.73
CA ASN A 104 6.46 10.84 7.73
C ASN A 104 6.37 12.29 7.22
N ALA A 105 7.36 12.74 6.43
CA ALA A 105 7.33 14.05 5.78
C ALA A 105 6.19 14.15 4.76
N ASP A 106 5.88 15.38 4.33
CA ASP A 106 4.93 15.65 3.24
C ASP A 106 5.56 15.36 1.87
N PRO A 107 5.18 14.26 1.18
CA PRO A 107 5.80 13.90 -0.09
C PRO A 107 5.23 14.72 -1.26
N TYR A 108 4.09 15.40 -1.09
CA TYR A 108 3.45 16.14 -2.18
C TYR A 108 4.28 17.34 -2.63
N VAL A 109 5.07 17.93 -1.75
CA VAL A 109 5.94 19.06 -2.08
C VAL A 109 6.93 18.71 -3.19
N ALA A 110 7.42 17.48 -3.24
CA ALA A 110 8.46 17.04 -4.18
C ALA A 110 7.99 15.97 -5.19
N HIS A 111 6.89 15.26 -4.90
CA HIS A 111 6.48 14.06 -5.63
C HIS A 111 5.00 14.05 -6.03
N GLU A 112 4.32 15.20 -6.04
CA GLU A 112 2.88 15.28 -6.40
C GLU A 112 2.55 14.60 -7.74
N GLU A 113 3.31 14.87 -8.79
CA GLU A 113 3.06 14.29 -10.12
C GLU A 113 3.20 12.76 -10.12
N ALA A 114 4.18 12.23 -9.39
CA ALA A 114 4.36 10.80 -9.23
C ALA A 114 3.19 10.16 -8.46
N ILE A 115 2.69 10.82 -7.41
CA ILE A 115 1.53 10.37 -6.63
C ILE A 115 0.26 10.41 -7.50
N ARG A 116 0.10 11.45 -8.31
CA ARG A 116 -1.00 11.57 -9.29
C ARG A 116 -0.95 10.46 -10.34
N GLY A 117 0.26 10.09 -10.79
CA GLY A 117 0.47 8.96 -11.70
C GLY A 117 -0.05 7.64 -11.12
N LEU A 118 0.31 7.33 -9.86
CA LEU A 118 -0.24 6.17 -9.16
C LEU A 118 -1.76 6.23 -9.05
N GLY A 119 -2.31 7.39 -8.66
CA GLY A 119 -3.76 7.56 -8.56
C GLY A 119 -4.48 7.32 -9.88
N THR A 120 -3.92 7.81 -10.99
CA THR A 120 -4.44 7.57 -12.34
C THR A 120 -4.39 6.08 -12.70
N HIS A 121 -3.27 5.41 -12.42
CA HIS A 121 -3.13 3.97 -12.65
C HIS A 121 -4.14 3.14 -11.85
N LEU A 122 -4.42 3.53 -10.61
CA LEU A 122 -5.37 2.85 -9.74
C LEU A 122 -6.84 3.24 -10.00
N GLY A 123 -7.09 4.30 -10.77
CA GLY A 123 -8.41 4.89 -10.92
C GLY A 123 -8.96 5.55 -9.65
N ILE A 124 -8.08 5.98 -8.73
CA ILE A 124 -8.42 6.57 -7.43
C ILE A 124 -7.69 7.91 -7.28
N PRO A 125 -8.38 9.03 -7.00
CA PRO A 125 -7.72 10.31 -6.82
C PRO A 125 -6.89 10.32 -5.52
N LEU A 126 -5.57 10.45 -5.66
CA LEU A 126 -4.61 10.57 -4.55
C LEU A 126 -4.17 12.02 -4.32
N GLU A 127 -5.10 12.97 -4.49
CA GLU A 127 -4.84 14.39 -4.21
C GLU A 127 -4.51 14.60 -2.74
N ARG A 128 -3.61 15.54 -2.43
CA ARG A 128 -3.19 15.84 -1.06
C ARG A 128 -4.37 16.04 -0.11
N SER A 129 -5.41 16.74 -0.54
CA SER A 129 -6.63 17.02 0.24
C SER A 129 -7.50 15.79 0.54
N ARG A 130 -7.27 14.65 -0.11
CA ARG A 130 -7.99 13.38 0.11
C ARG A 130 -7.19 12.35 0.90
N CYS A 131 -5.90 12.60 1.09
CA CYS A 131 -4.99 11.68 1.72
C CYS A 131 -4.64 12.14 3.14
N TYR A 132 -4.69 11.22 4.10
CA TYR A 132 -4.19 11.47 5.44
C TYR A 132 -2.65 11.56 5.42
N PRO A 133 -2.02 12.42 6.23
CA PRO A 133 -2.59 13.32 7.26
C PRO A 133 -3.02 14.71 6.78
N TYR A 134 -3.03 14.98 5.46
CA TYR A 134 -3.16 16.33 4.94
C TYR A 134 -4.61 16.74 4.64
N GLY A 135 -5.39 15.79 4.12
CA GLY A 135 -6.82 15.90 3.90
C GLY A 135 -7.59 15.88 5.21
N ARG A 136 -8.67 16.67 5.27
CA ARG A 136 -9.53 16.82 6.43
C ARG A 136 -10.82 16.03 6.25
#